data_AF-A0A938MC80-F1
#
_entry.id   AF-A0A938MC80-F1
#
_cell.length_a   1.000
_cell.length_b   1.000
_cell.length_c   1.000
_cell.angle_alpha   90.00
_cell.angle_beta   90.00
_cell.angle_gamma   90.00
#
_symmetry.space_group_name_H-M   'P 1'
#
loop_
_entity.id
_entity.type
_entity.pdbx_description
1 polymer ?
#
loop_
_entity_poly.entity_id
_entity_poly.type
_entity_poly.pdbx_seq_one_letter_code
_entity_poly.pdbx_strand_id
1 'polypeptide(L)'
;MRRLLLALIPLAVASSACGLEGLLATKTESFRRVNGPPQFVVPPDSRLARNEHPRCLLVKEDLETLKRRLAHPRIAAEFEALKRQCEGPRGGWGAESGVCKHALLWRLTGDRKYLDAIRASPEFKRPTWVLGWPATMDLIWDDLTTGERRELSDLVAQAVAKDGSLYWRPTLHLISVFYEGGQGPNDAVFLARMKRDFDQTLVRWTDKLNKWAAGRGGSDMSHGYNGEHAYWEPFVAAICWSHATGEDYIGRAQFPKYQSPFYWYHFVPGLSPLCVEKIGVTRTADDTGAVTPGHSGANHLLFLTFTRENDGLGLAWMDKFRTQEPHWARDREALGRVLWWDPDAQPLEPTTLPLTRLFPTSGHVVMRSDWSEDATFATFRCGRFGEIDGTWGRNNADNLSFTIRKRGPLAIDS
;
A
#
# COMPACT_ATOMS: atom_id res chain seq x y z
N MET A 1 44.12 -0.63 39.90
CA MET A 1 42.97 -1.56 39.84
C MET A 1 41.86 -0.93 38.99
N ARG A 2 41.85 -1.20 37.68
CA ARG A 2 40.76 -0.83 36.76
C ARG A 2 40.01 -2.12 36.40
N ARG A 3 38.75 -2.24 36.79
CA ARG A 3 37.92 -3.42 36.48
C ARG A 3 37.28 -3.24 35.09
N LEU A 4 37.55 -4.23 34.22
CA LEU A 4 36.82 -4.53 33.00
C LEU A 4 35.35 -4.80 33.35
N LEU A 5 34.43 -4.10 32.69
CA LEU A 5 33.02 -4.45 32.56
C LEU A 5 32.78 -4.76 31.08
N LEU A 6 33.06 -6.00 30.69
CA LEU A 6 32.62 -6.57 29.42
C LEU A 6 31.14 -6.93 29.60
N ALA A 7 30.28 -6.13 28.98
CA ALA A 7 28.85 -6.39 28.91
C ALA A 7 28.59 -7.65 28.07
N LEU A 8 27.99 -8.65 28.70
CA LEU A 8 27.32 -9.78 28.06
C LEU A 8 26.17 -9.22 27.20
N ILE A 9 26.35 -9.18 25.89
CA ILE A 9 25.24 -9.02 24.94
C ILE A 9 24.43 -10.33 25.00
N PRO A 10 23.11 -10.31 25.22
CA PRO A 10 22.34 -11.55 25.27
C PRO A 10 22.28 -12.17 23.88
N LEU A 11 22.75 -13.42 23.76
CA LEU A 11 22.67 -14.28 22.57
C LEU A 11 21.23 -14.66 22.15
N ALA A 12 20.20 -14.00 22.69
CA ALA A 12 18.79 -14.34 22.48
C ALA A 12 18.16 -13.71 21.22
N VAL A 13 18.84 -12.78 20.54
CA VAL A 13 18.29 -12.09 19.36
C VAL A 13 18.49 -12.88 18.06
N ALA A 14 19.35 -13.91 18.05
CA ALA A 14 19.67 -14.64 16.82
C ALA A 14 18.71 -15.79 16.47
N SER A 15 17.86 -16.26 17.40
CA SER A 15 17.01 -17.45 17.16
C SER A 15 15.59 -17.16 16.64
N SER A 16 15.11 -15.91 16.72
CA SER A 16 13.78 -15.53 16.23
C SER A 16 13.75 -15.12 14.75
N ALA A 17 14.88 -14.63 14.19
CA ALA A 17 14.93 -14.14 12.82
C ALA A 17 14.72 -15.26 11.77
N CYS A 18 15.28 -16.45 11.97
CA CYS A 18 15.17 -17.54 10.98
C CYS A 18 13.79 -18.24 10.98
N GLY A 19 12.99 -18.12 12.04
CA GLY A 19 11.65 -18.74 12.10
C GLY A 19 10.58 -17.97 11.32
N LEU A 20 10.74 -16.65 11.23
CA LEU A 20 9.72 -15.73 10.69
C LEU A 20 9.83 -15.46 9.19
N GLU A 21 11.02 -15.55 8.60
CA GLU A 21 11.17 -15.50 7.13
C GLU A 21 10.35 -16.60 6.44
N GLY A 22 10.17 -17.74 7.12
CA GLY A 22 9.31 -18.85 6.66
C GLY A 22 7.81 -18.52 6.65
N LEU A 23 7.38 -17.48 7.37
CA LEU A 23 5.99 -17.09 7.60
C LEU A 23 5.56 -15.85 6.82
N LEU A 24 6.46 -15.13 6.15
CA LEU A 24 6.07 -14.01 5.30
C LEU A 24 5.34 -14.52 4.06
N ALA A 25 4.17 -13.94 3.77
CA ALA A 25 3.40 -14.29 2.58
C ALA A 25 4.16 -13.88 1.33
N THR A 26 4.55 -12.61 1.21
CA THR A 26 5.40 -12.14 0.10
C THR A 26 6.87 -12.19 0.50
N LYS A 27 7.63 -13.11 -0.10
CA LYS A 27 9.09 -13.23 0.10
C LYS A 27 9.84 -12.46 -0.97
N THR A 28 10.09 -11.16 -0.74
CA THR A 28 10.73 -10.30 -1.75
C THR A 28 12.11 -10.80 -2.19
N GLU A 29 12.85 -11.48 -1.31
CA GLU A 29 14.15 -12.06 -1.63
C GLU A 29 14.10 -13.22 -2.65
N SER A 30 12.92 -13.81 -2.86
CA SER A 30 12.72 -14.85 -3.88
C SER A 30 12.61 -14.26 -5.30
N PHE A 31 12.44 -12.94 -5.43
CA PHE A 31 12.36 -12.28 -6.73
C PHE A 31 13.74 -11.97 -7.29
N ARG A 32 13.86 -12.07 -8.61
CA ARG A 32 15.06 -11.72 -9.35
C ARG A 32 15.23 -10.21 -9.36
N ARG A 33 16.33 -9.70 -8.81
CA ARG A 33 16.63 -8.26 -8.84
C ARG A 33 16.63 -7.72 -10.27
N VAL A 34 15.97 -6.58 -10.47
CA VAL A 34 15.99 -5.83 -11.72
C VAL A 34 17.31 -5.05 -11.79
N ASN A 35 18.27 -5.56 -12.55
CA ASN A 35 19.57 -4.92 -12.76
C ASN A 35 19.52 -4.05 -14.03
N GLY A 36 19.93 -2.79 -13.93
CA GLY A 36 19.95 -1.86 -15.05
C GLY A 36 18.61 -1.17 -15.35
N PRO A 37 18.46 -0.57 -16.54
CA PRO A 37 17.21 0.07 -16.95
C PRO A 37 16.07 -0.97 -17.03
N PRO A 38 14.88 -0.68 -16.47
CA PRO A 38 13.71 -1.54 -16.62
C PRO A 38 13.38 -1.83 -18.07
N GLN A 39 13.02 -3.07 -18.38
CA GLN A 39 12.60 -3.46 -19.71
C GLN A 39 11.28 -4.22 -19.62
N PHE A 40 10.36 -3.92 -20.55
CA PHE A 40 9.14 -4.69 -20.67
C PHE A 40 9.47 -6.05 -21.28
N VAL A 41 9.57 -7.06 -20.41
CA VAL A 41 9.78 -8.46 -20.78
C VAL A 41 8.79 -9.31 -20.00
N VAL A 42 8.14 -10.26 -20.67
CA VAL A 42 7.37 -11.31 -20.01
C VAL A 42 8.24 -12.56 -20.03
N PRO A 43 8.89 -12.94 -18.91
CA PRO A 43 9.75 -14.11 -18.89
C PRO A 43 8.95 -15.37 -19.26
N PRO A 44 9.45 -16.25 -20.14
CA PRO A 44 8.69 -17.42 -20.59
C PRO A 44 8.37 -18.41 -19.47
N ASP A 45 9.17 -18.40 -18.40
CA ASP A 45 9.03 -19.20 -17.18
C ASP A 45 8.23 -18.47 -16.08
N SER A 46 7.64 -17.31 -16.38
CA SER A 46 6.85 -16.55 -15.42
C SER A 46 5.42 -17.07 -15.26
N ARG A 47 4.77 -16.73 -14.14
CA ARG A 47 3.34 -16.98 -13.92
C ARG A 47 2.47 -16.23 -14.92
N LEU A 48 2.93 -15.07 -15.37
CA LEU A 48 2.28 -14.28 -16.40
C LEU A 48 2.22 -15.05 -17.74
N ALA A 49 3.37 -15.57 -18.19
CA ALA A 49 3.46 -16.36 -19.42
C ALA A 49 2.68 -17.68 -19.36
N ARG A 50 2.65 -18.32 -18.19
CA ARG A 50 1.96 -19.61 -17.98
C ARG A 50 0.46 -19.50 -17.70
N ASN A 51 -0.11 -18.30 -17.67
CA ASN A 51 -1.49 -18.08 -17.22
C ASN A 51 -1.77 -18.66 -15.82
N GLU A 52 -0.81 -18.51 -14.90
CA GLU A 52 -0.89 -19.06 -13.55
C GLU A 52 -1.43 -18.03 -12.55
N HIS A 53 -2.43 -18.43 -11.76
CA HIS A 53 -3.13 -17.60 -10.79
C HIS A 53 -3.15 -18.23 -9.38
N PRO A 54 -3.22 -17.45 -8.29
CA PRO A 54 -3.16 -15.99 -8.26
C PRO A 54 -1.74 -15.46 -8.54
N ARG A 55 -1.68 -14.21 -9.00
CA ARG A 55 -0.44 -13.48 -9.33
C ARG A 55 -0.53 -11.96 -9.10
N CYS A 56 -1.64 -11.45 -8.57
CA CYS A 56 -1.87 -10.01 -8.40
C CYS A 56 -1.34 -9.51 -7.04
N LEU A 57 -1.82 -10.06 -5.93
CA LEU A 57 -1.38 -9.67 -4.58
C LEU A 57 -0.46 -10.67 -3.90
N LEU A 58 -0.57 -11.92 -4.30
CA LEU A 58 0.10 -13.08 -3.74
C LEU A 58 0.14 -14.19 -4.80
N VAL A 59 0.97 -15.20 -4.56
CA VAL A 59 1.05 -16.41 -5.40
C VAL A 59 0.50 -17.64 -4.68
N LYS A 60 0.35 -18.77 -5.39
CA LYS A 60 -0.18 -20.02 -4.80
C LYS A 60 0.59 -20.44 -3.55
N GLU A 61 1.92 -20.32 -3.58
CA GLU A 61 2.80 -20.69 -2.48
C GLU A 61 2.54 -19.86 -1.20
N ASP A 62 2.07 -18.63 -1.37
CA ASP A 62 1.78 -17.72 -0.27
C ASP A 62 0.52 -18.14 0.48
N LEU A 63 -0.47 -18.76 -0.20
CA LEU A 63 -1.70 -19.24 0.45
C LEU A 63 -1.42 -20.30 1.52
N GLU A 64 -0.49 -21.22 1.24
CA GLU A 64 -0.08 -22.24 2.23
C GLU A 64 0.68 -21.60 3.39
N THR A 65 1.46 -20.56 3.11
CA THR A 65 2.13 -19.77 4.15
C THR A 65 1.11 -19.04 5.03
N LEU A 66 0.10 -18.39 4.43
CA LEU A 66 -0.97 -17.71 5.14
C LEU A 66 -1.74 -18.69 6.05
N LYS A 67 -2.10 -19.89 5.56
CA LYS A 67 -2.75 -20.92 6.40
C LYS A 67 -1.92 -21.25 7.64
N ARG A 68 -0.60 -21.39 7.52
CA ARG A 68 0.29 -21.61 8.66
C ARG A 68 0.33 -20.41 9.61
N ARG A 69 0.35 -19.18 9.08
CA ARG A 69 0.32 -17.96 9.90
C ARG A 69 -0.94 -17.85 10.75
N LEU A 70 -2.07 -18.39 10.31
CA LEU A 70 -3.32 -18.39 11.08
C LEU A 70 -3.20 -19.15 12.42
N ALA A 71 -2.17 -19.98 12.62
CA ALA A 71 -1.88 -20.56 13.92
C ALA A 71 -1.36 -19.53 14.94
N HIS A 72 -0.85 -18.38 14.48
CA HIS A 72 -0.39 -17.32 15.36
C HIS A 72 -1.58 -16.54 15.93
N PRO A 73 -1.75 -16.42 17.27
CA PRO A 73 -2.94 -15.82 17.87
C PRO A 73 -3.25 -14.41 17.41
N ARG A 74 -2.22 -13.56 17.24
CA ARG A 74 -2.40 -12.18 16.76
C ARG A 74 -2.90 -12.13 15.31
N ILE A 75 -2.46 -13.06 14.46
CA ILE A 75 -2.89 -13.11 13.05
C ILE A 75 -4.29 -13.72 12.96
N ALA A 76 -4.58 -14.75 13.77
CA ALA A 76 -5.92 -15.31 13.88
C ALA A 76 -6.97 -14.24 14.27
N ALA A 77 -6.62 -13.35 15.20
CA ALA A 77 -7.51 -12.25 15.59
C ALA A 77 -7.81 -11.28 14.42
N GLU A 78 -6.81 -10.97 13.59
CA GLU A 78 -7.00 -10.15 12.38
C GLU A 78 -7.77 -10.90 11.29
N PHE A 79 -7.65 -12.23 11.22
CA PHE A 79 -8.45 -13.06 10.33
C PHE A 79 -9.94 -13.08 10.75
N GLU A 80 -10.23 -13.15 12.05
CA GLU A 80 -11.60 -12.98 12.56
C GLU A 80 -12.12 -11.55 12.30
N ALA A 81 -11.27 -10.53 12.37
CA ALA A 81 -11.62 -9.17 11.94
C ALA A 81 -12.02 -9.12 10.46
N LEU A 82 -11.28 -9.84 9.61
CA LEU A 82 -11.61 -9.96 8.18
C LEU A 82 -12.98 -10.61 7.96
N LYS A 83 -13.30 -11.68 8.70
CA LYS A 83 -14.63 -12.33 8.66
C LYS A 83 -15.75 -11.38 9.06
N ARG A 84 -15.59 -10.66 10.17
CA ARG A 84 -16.58 -9.66 10.63
C ARG A 84 -16.86 -8.59 9.59
N GLN A 85 -15.85 -8.17 8.84
CA GLN A 85 -16.04 -7.20 7.75
C GLN A 85 -16.89 -7.73 6.60
N CYS A 86 -16.71 -9.01 6.23
CA CYS A 86 -17.48 -9.65 5.18
C CYS A 86 -18.91 -10.00 5.63
N GLU A 87 -19.06 -10.45 6.88
CA GLU A 87 -20.34 -10.97 7.42
C GLU A 87 -21.20 -9.91 8.12
N GLY A 88 -20.66 -8.71 8.34
CA GLY A 88 -21.35 -7.64 9.05
C GLY A 88 -22.56 -7.07 8.30
N PRO A 89 -23.42 -6.27 8.97
CA PRO A 89 -24.69 -5.77 8.43
C PRO A 89 -24.56 -4.83 7.22
N ARG A 90 -23.35 -4.33 6.92
CA ARG A 90 -23.07 -3.58 5.67
C ARG A 90 -22.68 -4.49 4.49
N GLY A 91 -22.75 -5.82 4.66
CA GLY A 91 -22.57 -6.85 3.63
C GLY A 91 -21.19 -6.90 2.99
N GLY A 92 -20.15 -6.36 3.63
CA GLY A 92 -18.79 -6.27 3.06
C GLY A 92 -18.62 -5.36 1.83
N TRP A 93 -19.71 -4.86 1.23
CA TRP A 93 -19.69 -4.04 0.00
C TRP A 93 -19.28 -2.58 0.21
N GLY A 94 -19.31 -2.09 1.44
CA GLY A 94 -19.01 -0.68 1.77
C GLY A 94 -17.55 -0.38 2.13
N ALA A 95 -16.67 -1.37 2.15
CA ALA A 95 -15.24 -1.16 2.43
C ALA A 95 -14.46 -1.04 1.11
N GLU A 96 -13.41 -0.22 1.09
CA GLU A 96 -12.51 0.12 -0.03
C GLU A 96 -11.85 -1.09 -0.77
N SER A 97 -12.25 -2.32 -0.45
CA SER A 97 -11.77 -3.58 -1.03
C SER A 97 -12.81 -4.72 -0.97
N GLY A 98 -14.11 -4.39 -0.99
CA GLY A 98 -15.21 -5.23 -0.52
C GLY A 98 -15.25 -6.69 -1.02
N VAL A 99 -14.82 -6.95 -2.26
CA VAL A 99 -14.76 -8.32 -2.82
C VAL A 99 -13.47 -9.09 -2.52
N CYS A 100 -12.32 -8.41 -2.39
CA CYS A 100 -11.02 -9.09 -2.25
C CYS A 100 -10.94 -9.88 -0.93
N LYS A 101 -11.58 -9.35 0.11
CA LYS A 101 -11.65 -9.97 1.43
C LYS A 101 -12.44 -11.28 1.38
N HIS A 102 -13.57 -11.29 0.67
CA HIS A 102 -14.34 -12.52 0.42
C HIS A 102 -13.52 -13.55 -0.36
N ALA A 103 -12.78 -13.12 -1.39
CA ALA A 103 -11.96 -14.04 -2.19
C ALA A 103 -10.84 -14.67 -1.37
N LEU A 104 -10.19 -13.89 -0.50
CA LEU A 104 -9.18 -14.41 0.41
C LEU A 104 -9.80 -15.38 1.44
N LEU A 105 -10.95 -15.04 2.03
CA LEU A 105 -11.67 -15.93 2.95
C LEU A 105 -12.06 -17.24 2.26
N TRP A 106 -12.57 -17.20 1.02
CA TRP A 106 -12.83 -18.39 0.21
C TRP A 106 -11.57 -19.24 0.05
N ARG A 107 -10.44 -18.66 -0.37
CA ARG A 107 -9.19 -19.40 -0.59
C ARG A 107 -8.61 -20.01 0.70
N LEU A 108 -8.80 -19.37 1.84
CA LEU A 108 -8.25 -19.84 3.12
C LEU A 108 -9.18 -20.81 3.87
N THR A 109 -10.49 -20.74 3.66
CA THR A 109 -11.48 -21.54 4.41
C THR A 109 -12.16 -22.63 3.59
N GLY A 110 -12.28 -22.44 2.27
CA GLY A 110 -13.14 -23.27 1.42
C GLY A 110 -14.64 -23.12 1.69
N ASP A 111 -15.07 -22.12 2.46
CA ASP A 111 -16.48 -21.86 2.74
C ASP A 111 -17.15 -21.19 1.53
N ARG A 112 -18.00 -21.95 0.84
CA ARG A 112 -18.60 -21.56 -0.44
C ARG A 112 -19.42 -20.27 -0.36
N LYS A 113 -19.94 -19.92 0.82
CA LYS A 113 -20.72 -18.69 1.02
C LYS A 113 -19.96 -17.44 0.57
N TYR A 114 -18.63 -17.40 0.72
CA TYR A 114 -17.83 -16.24 0.33
C TYR A 114 -17.70 -16.13 -1.19
N LEU A 115 -17.56 -17.24 -1.90
CA LEU A 115 -17.55 -17.25 -3.36
C LEU A 115 -18.93 -16.93 -3.95
N ASP A 116 -19.98 -17.46 -3.33
CA ASP A 116 -21.36 -17.16 -3.74
C ASP A 116 -21.69 -15.68 -3.49
N ALA A 117 -21.22 -15.09 -2.38
CA ALA A 117 -21.33 -13.66 -2.12
C ALA A 117 -20.63 -12.82 -3.21
N ILE A 118 -19.43 -13.21 -3.64
CA ILE A 118 -18.72 -12.53 -4.75
C ILE A 118 -19.56 -12.56 -6.02
N ARG A 119 -20.10 -13.72 -6.41
CA ARG A 119 -20.93 -13.85 -7.62
C ARG A 119 -22.25 -13.08 -7.54
N ALA A 120 -22.84 -12.99 -6.36
CA ALA A 120 -24.05 -12.22 -6.10
C ALA A 120 -23.80 -10.70 -6.04
N SER A 121 -22.52 -10.28 -5.98
CA SER A 121 -22.15 -8.88 -5.90
C SER A 121 -22.59 -8.09 -7.13
N PRO A 122 -23.06 -6.84 -6.96
CA PRO A 122 -23.20 -5.92 -8.08
C PRO A 122 -21.85 -5.58 -8.75
N GLU A 123 -20.72 -5.81 -8.07
CA GLU A 123 -19.38 -5.53 -8.60
C GLU A 123 -18.82 -6.66 -9.47
N PHE A 124 -19.35 -7.89 -9.41
CA PHE A 124 -18.77 -9.06 -10.06
C PHE A 124 -18.48 -8.83 -11.56
N LYS A 125 -19.45 -8.28 -12.29
CA LYS A 125 -19.36 -7.96 -13.72
C LYS A 125 -19.09 -6.48 -14.01
N ARG A 126 -18.48 -5.76 -13.07
CA ARG A 126 -18.15 -4.33 -13.21
C ARG A 126 -16.64 -4.14 -13.10
N PRO A 127 -15.89 -4.34 -14.19
CA PRO A 127 -14.45 -4.16 -14.15
C PRO A 127 -14.12 -2.75 -13.67
N THR A 128 -13.18 -2.68 -12.73
CA THR A 128 -12.65 -1.44 -12.19
C THR A 128 -11.14 -1.58 -12.02
N TRP A 129 -10.42 -0.47 -12.19
CA TRP A 129 -8.99 -0.38 -11.90
C TRP A 129 -8.70 -0.38 -10.40
N VAL A 130 -9.74 -0.31 -9.56
CA VAL A 130 -9.60 -0.37 -8.11
C VAL A 130 -9.12 -1.76 -7.70
N LEU A 131 -7.89 -1.91 -7.19
CA LEU A 131 -7.19 -3.17 -6.80
C LEU A 131 -8.08 -4.26 -6.23
N GLY A 132 -9.05 -3.90 -5.37
CA GLY A 132 -9.96 -4.86 -4.77
C GLY A 132 -10.62 -5.80 -5.79
N TRP A 133 -11.03 -5.27 -6.94
CA TRP A 133 -11.67 -6.06 -7.99
C TRP A 133 -10.72 -7.00 -8.76
N PRO A 134 -9.61 -6.55 -9.38
CA PRO A 134 -8.68 -7.45 -10.05
C PRO A 134 -8.05 -8.46 -9.10
N ALA A 135 -7.74 -8.09 -7.84
CA ALA A 135 -7.27 -9.06 -6.85
C ALA A 135 -8.33 -10.13 -6.53
N THR A 136 -9.62 -9.77 -6.53
CA THR A 136 -10.71 -10.75 -6.39
C THR A 136 -10.72 -11.72 -7.55
N MET A 137 -10.75 -11.20 -8.79
CA MET A 137 -10.82 -12.02 -10.00
C MET A 137 -9.62 -12.96 -10.11
N ASP A 138 -8.43 -12.47 -9.75
CA ASP A 138 -7.20 -13.24 -9.68
C ASP A 138 -7.27 -14.37 -8.65
N LEU A 139 -7.78 -14.08 -7.45
CA LEU A 139 -7.92 -15.06 -6.39
C LEU A 139 -8.95 -16.13 -6.73
N ILE A 140 -10.03 -15.83 -7.44
CA ILE A 140 -11.07 -16.82 -7.80
C ILE A 140 -10.92 -17.37 -9.22
N TRP A 141 -9.81 -17.08 -9.91
CA TRP A 141 -9.65 -17.40 -11.33
C TRP A 141 -9.97 -18.86 -11.66
N ASP A 142 -9.47 -19.79 -10.85
CA ASP A 142 -9.70 -21.23 -11.00
C ASP A 142 -11.17 -21.66 -10.77
N ASP A 143 -11.94 -20.84 -10.03
CA ASP A 143 -13.35 -21.07 -9.73
C ASP A 143 -14.30 -20.49 -10.79
N LEU A 144 -13.79 -19.65 -11.70
CA LEU A 144 -14.52 -19.11 -12.85
C LEU A 144 -14.63 -20.16 -13.95
N THR A 145 -15.83 -20.29 -14.52
CA THR A 145 -16.05 -21.05 -15.75
C THR A 145 -15.35 -20.39 -16.94
N THR A 146 -15.08 -21.15 -18.01
CA THR A 146 -14.53 -20.60 -19.26
C THR A 146 -15.42 -19.48 -19.83
N GLY A 147 -16.74 -19.60 -19.69
CA GLY A 147 -17.69 -18.56 -20.10
C GLY A 147 -17.56 -17.29 -19.26
N GLU A 148 -17.48 -17.40 -17.94
CA GLU A 148 -17.26 -16.26 -17.04
C GLU A 148 -15.92 -15.56 -17.33
N ARG A 149 -14.83 -16.32 -17.50
CA ARG A 149 -13.51 -15.75 -17.84
C ARG A 149 -13.55 -14.96 -19.14
N ARG A 150 -14.18 -15.51 -20.17
CA ARG A 150 -14.35 -14.83 -21.47
C ARG A 150 -15.18 -13.57 -21.33
N GLU A 151 -16.35 -13.64 -20.68
CA GLU A 151 -17.23 -12.48 -20.48
C GLU A 151 -16.52 -11.36 -19.72
N LEU A 152 -15.83 -11.68 -18.63
CA LEU A 152 -15.09 -10.72 -17.82
C LEU A 152 -13.90 -10.14 -18.60
N SER A 153 -13.17 -10.96 -19.37
CA SER A 153 -12.10 -10.51 -20.26
C SER A 153 -12.62 -9.52 -21.30
N ASP A 154 -13.76 -9.80 -21.93
CA ASP A 154 -14.40 -8.92 -22.92
C ASP A 154 -14.82 -7.58 -22.27
N LEU A 155 -15.37 -7.61 -21.06
CA LEU A 155 -15.72 -6.40 -20.31
C LEU A 155 -14.47 -5.56 -19.97
N VAL A 156 -13.36 -6.19 -19.58
CA VAL A 156 -12.09 -5.50 -19.32
C VAL A 156 -11.53 -4.90 -20.60
N ALA A 157 -11.54 -5.65 -21.71
CA ALA A 157 -11.08 -5.14 -23.00
C ALA A 157 -11.92 -3.93 -23.48
N GLN A 158 -13.24 -4.00 -23.32
CA GLN A 158 -14.14 -2.88 -23.58
C GLN A 158 -13.85 -1.67 -22.69
N ALA A 159 -13.61 -1.88 -21.38
CA ALA A 159 -13.23 -0.82 -20.46
C ALA A 159 -11.89 -0.18 -20.87
N VAL A 160 -10.87 -0.99 -21.20
CA VAL A 160 -9.57 -0.50 -21.69
C VAL A 160 -9.70 0.29 -22.99
N ALA A 161 -10.57 -0.14 -23.91
CA ALA A 161 -10.82 0.56 -25.16
C ALA A 161 -11.58 1.88 -24.97
N LYS A 162 -12.66 1.87 -24.17
CA LYS A 162 -13.49 3.05 -23.86
C LYS A 162 -12.71 4.09 -23.06
N ASP A 163 -12.08 3.64 -21.98
CA ASP A 163 -11.28 4.49 -21.09
C ASP A 163 -9.88 4.74 -21.68
N GLY A 164 -9.57 4.19 -22.86
CA GLY A 164 -8.37 4.50 -23.64
C GLY A 164 -8.22 6.00 -23.96
N SER A 165 -9.28 6.80 -23.77
CA SER A 165 -9.29 8.27 -23.82
C SER A 165 -9.00 8.96 -22.48
N LEU A 166 -9.17 8.29 -21.33
CA LEU A 166 -8.81 8.78 -19.99
C LEU A 166 -7.42 8.26 -19.62
N TYR A 167 -6.40 8.91 -20.19
CA TYR A 167 -4.96 8.61 -20.08
C TYR A 167 -4.41 8.33 -18.66
N TRP A 168 -5.14 8.70 -17.60
CA TRP A 168 -4.59 8.78 -16.25
C TRP A 168 -4.79 7.54 -15.36
N ARG A 169 -5.65 6.57 -15.71
CA ARG A 169 -5.93 5.42 -14.81
C ARG A 169 -4.96 4.27 -15.08
N PRO A 170 -4.12 3.87 -14.11
CA PRO A 170 -3.23 2.73 -14.27
C PRO A 170 -4.01 1.42 -14.21
N THR A 171 -3.75 0.55 -15.17
CA THR A 171 -4.45 -0.73 -15.33
C THR A 171 -3.52 -1.93 -15.35
N LEU A 172 -2.22 -1.74 -15.04
CA LEU A 172 -1.22 -2.81 -15.15
C LEU A 172 -1.62 -4.07 -14.36
N HIS A 173 -2.02 -3.91 -13.11
CA HIS A 173 -2.48 -5.02 -12.27
C HIS A 173 -3.77 -5.65 -12.81
N LEU A 174 -4.71 -4.84 -13.31
CA LEU A 174 -5.96 -5.32 -13.91
C LEU A 174 -5.71 -6.18 -15.15
N ILE A 175 -4.98 -5.66 -16.14
CA ILE A 175 -4.72 -6.38 -17.39
C ILE A 175 -3.77 -7.57 -17.20
N SER A 176 -2.88 -7.52 -16.20
CA SER A 176 -2.02 -8.66 -15.85
C SER A 176 -2.82 -9.84 -15.31
N VAL A 177 -3.98 -9.59 -14.68
CA VAL A 177 -4.89 -10.69 -14.29
C VAL A 177 -5.50 -11.33 -15.52
N PHE A 178 -6.04 -10.56 -16.46
CA PHE A 178 -6.77 -11.11 -17.61
C PHE A 178 -5.90 -11.57 -18.79
N TYR A 179 -4.59 -11.37 -18.74
CA TYR A 179 -3.67 -11.82 -19.78
C TYR A 179 -3.42 -13.33 -19.70
N GLU A 180 -3.85 -14.08 -20.71
CA GLU A 180 -3.84 -15.54 -20.70
C GLU A 180 -2.58 -16.15 -21.36
N GLY A 181 -1.42 -15.50 -21.19
CA GLY A 181 -0.16 -16.03 -21.69
C GLY A 181 0.01 -15.95 -23.22
N GLY A 182 -0.76 -15.08 -23.89
CA GLY A 182 -0.79 -14.93 -25.34
C GLY A 182 -1.82 -15.83 -26.04
N GLN A 183 -2.65 -16.57 -25.29
CA GLN A 183 -3.67 -17.47 -25.82
C GLN A 183 -5.10 -16.92 -25.68
N GLY A 184 -5.27 -15.85 -24.90
CA GLY A 184 -6.57 -15.24 -24.63
C GLY A 184 -7.09 -14.43 -25.81
N PRO A 185 -8.42 -14.33 -25.99
CA PRO A 185 -9.03 -13.60 -27.11
C PRO A 185 -8.69 -12.10 -27.11
N ASN A 186 -8.37 -11.53 -25.94
CA ASN A 186 -8.07 -10.11 -25.76
C ASN A 186 -6.58 -9.85 -25.46
N ASP A 187 -5.71 -10.86 -25.52
CA ASP A 187 -4.32 -10.75 -25.09
C ASP A 187 -3.51 -9.74 -25.92
N ALA A 188 -3.80 -9.57 -27.20
CA ALA A 188 -3.15 -8.56 -28.02
C ALA A 188 -3.44 -7.13 -27.51
N VAL A 189 -4.69 -6.86 -27.11
CA VAL A 189 -5.10 -5.57 -26.53
C VAL A 189 -4.45 -5.37 -25.17
N PHE A 190 -4.48 -6.42 -24.33
CA PHE A 190 -3.87 -6.37 -22.99
C PHE A 190 -2.37 -6.18 -23.07
N LEU A 191 -1.66 -6.89 -23.95
CA LEU A 191 -0.21 -6.75 -24.11
C LEU A 191 0.19 -5.33 -24.53
N ALA A 192 -0.54 -4.74 -25.48
CA ALA A 192 -0.29 -3.36 -25.91
C ALA A 192 -0.49 -2.37 -24.75
N ARG A 193 -1.58 -2.52 -23.98
CA ARG A 193 -1.84 -1.68 -22.80
C ARG A 193 -0.82 -1.91 -21.69
N MET A 194 -0.42 -3.16 -21.47
CA MET A 194 0.53 -3.58 -20.43
C MET A 194 1.90 -2.99 -20.67
N LYS A 195 2.39 -2.99 -21.92
CA LYS A 195 3.65 -2.33 -22.28
C LYS A 195 3.64 -0.83 -21.97
N ARG A 196 2.53 -0.15 -22.24
CA ARG A 196 2.36 1.28 -21.96
C ARG A 196 2.34 1.56 -20.46
N ASP A 197 1.51 0.85 -19.72
CA ASP A 197 1.34 1.05 -18.28
C ASP A 197 2.58 0.59 -17.49
N PHE A 198 3.35 -0.36 -18.01
CA PHE A 198 4.68 -0.70 -17.48
C PHE A 198 5.63 0.51 -17.54
N ASP A 199 5.79 1.14 -18.71
CA ASP A 199 6.67 2.31 -18.84
C ASP A 199 6.16 3.50 -18.01
N GLN A 200 4.88 3.81 -18.10
CA GLN A 200 4.31 4.99 -17.46
C GLN A 200 4.18 4.84 -15.94
N THR A 201 3.50 3.79 -15.49
CA THR A 201 3.15 3.61 -14.08
C THR A 201 4.25 2.89 -13.32
N LEU A 202 4.69 1.72 -13.79
CA LEU A 202 5.63 0.92 -13.03
C LEU A 202 7.04 1.51 -13.04
N VAL A 203 7.49 2.07 -14.17
CA VAL A 203 8.84 2.61 -14.31
C VAL A 203 8.89 4.09 -13.98
N ARG A 204 8.34 4.96 -14.84
CA ARG A 204 8.53 6.41 -14.72
C ARG A 204 7.91 6.98 -13.45
N TRP A 205 6.71 6.53 -13.07
CA TRP A 205 6.06 7.02 -11.85
C TRP A 205 6.79 6.55 -10.58
N THR A 206 7.16 5.27 -10.51
CA THR A 206 7.99 4.77 -9.40
C THR A 206 9.30 5.53 -9.28
N ASP A 207 9.98 5.80 -10.40
CA ASP A 207 11.23 6.57 -10.40
C ASP A 207 11.01 8.02 -9.95
N LYS A 208 9.90 8.65 -10.37
CA LYS A 208 9.47 9.98 -9.89
C LYS A 208 9.27 9.97 -8.37
N LEU A 209 8.50 9.02 -7.84
CA LEU A 209 8.23 8.89 -6.40
C LEU A 209 9.50 8.59 -5.62
N ASN A 210 10.37 7.72 -6.12
CA ASN A 210 11.66 7.43 -5.52
C ASN A 210 12.51 8.70 -5.42
N LYS A 211 12.60 9.48 -6.50
CA LYS A 211 13.31 10.76 -6.51
C LYS A 211 12.70 11.74 -5.53
N TRP A 212 11.38 11.81 -5.46
CA TRP A 212 10.67 12.68 -4.54
C TRP A 212 10.96 12.31 -3.07
N ALA A 213 10.80 11.03 -2.75
CA ALA A 213 10.95 10.50 -1.39
C ALA A 213 12.41 10.33 -0.94
N ALA A 214 13.40 10.29 -1.86
CA ALA A 214 14.83 10.18 -1.55
C ALA A 214 15.32 11.21 -0.53
N GLY A 215 14.61 12.33 -0.42
CA GLY A 215 14.90 13.41 0.50
C GLY A 215 14.41 13.22 1.93
N ARG A 216 13.65 12.17 2.29
CA ARG A 216 13.07 11.84 3.63
C ARG A 216 11.55 11.58 3.64
N GLY A 217 10.97 11.21 2.49
CA GLY A 217 9.60 10.69 2.37
C GLY A 217 8.52 11.67 1.97
N GLY A 218 7.31 11.12 1.72
CA GLY A 218 6.09 11.76 1.19
C GLY A 218 5.90 11.56 -0.32
N SER A 219 5.01 12.34 -0.96
CA SER A 219 4.88 12.42 -2.42
C SER A 219 4.52 13.83 -2.90
N ASP A 220 4.72 14.06 -4.20
CA ASP A 220 4.31 15.27 -4.94
C ASP A 220 2.80 15.52 -4.94
N MET A 221 2.04 14.56 -4.40
CA MET A 221 0.58 14.58 -4.38
C MET A 221 0.01 15.01 -3.03
N SER A 222 0.82 15.40 -2.04
CA SER A 222 0.38 15.72 -0.68
C SER A 222 -0.22 14.54 0.10
N HIS A 223 -0.54 14.76 1.39
CA HIS A 223 -1.10 13.74 2.28
C HIS A 223 -2.41 13.14 1.78
N GLY A 224 -3.34 13.99 1.30
CA GLY A 224 -4.70 13.56 0.94
C GLY A 224 -4.78 12.65 -0.28
N TYR A 225 -3.74 12.65 -1.11
CA TYR A 225 -3.70 11.88 -2.36
C TYR A 225 -2.55 10.86 -2.42
N ASN A 226 -1.72 10.79 -1.37
CA ASN A 226 -0.59 9.86 -1.31
C ASN A 226 -1.05 8.39 -1.43
N GLY A 227 -2.20 8.05 -0.87
CA GLY A 227 -2.76 6.70 -0.96
C GLY A 227 -3.04 6.28 -2.40
N GLU A 228 -3.73 7.12 -3.16
CA GLU A 228 -4.04 6.85 -4.56
C GLU A 228 -2.75 6.84 -5.40
N HIS A 229 -1.99 7.93 -5.39
CA HIS A 229 -0.93 8.10 -6.40
C HIS A 229 0.43 7.49 -6.07
N ALA A 230 0.68 7.13 -4.81
CA ALA A 230 1.91 6.44 -4.44
C ALA A 230 1.67 4.95 -4.23
N TYR A 231 0.65 4.58 -3.45
CA TYR A 231 0.43 3.19 -3.09
C TYR A 231 -0.45 2.46 -4.10
N TRP A 232 -1.63 3.00 -4.36
CA TRP A 232 -2.60 2.28 -5.18
C TRP A 232 -2.16 2.06 -6.62
N GLU A 233 -1.44 3.03 -7.17
CA GLU A 233 -1.13 3.06 -8.58
C GLU A 233 0.22 2.37 -8.87
N PRO A 234 1.39 2.96 -8.56
CA PRO A 234 2.67 2.33 -8.87
C PRO A 234 3.07 1.22 -7.90
N PHE A 235 2.69 1.27 -6.61
CA PHE A 235 3.08 0.21 -5.69
C PHE A 235 2.32 -1.09 -5.92
N VAL A 236 1.01 -1.01 -6.15
CA VAL A 236 0.23 -2.19 -6.57
C VAL A 236 0.73 -2.75 -7.89
N ALA A 237 1.05 -1.89 -8.86
CA ALA A 237 1.67 -2.31 -10.11
C ALA A 237 2.99 -3.06 -9.86
N ALA A 238 3.82 -2.57 -8.93
CA ALA A 238 5.06 -3.24 -8.53
C ALA A 238 4.82 -4.59 -7.86
N ILE A 239 3.84 -4.68 -6.95
CA ILE A 239 3.47 -5.93 -6.28
C ILE A 239 2.98 -6.96 -7.29
N CYS A 240 2.03 -6.58 -8.15
CA CYS A 240 1.48 -7.46 -9.17
C CYS A 240 2.52 -7.89 -10.18
N TRP A 241 3.33 -6.97 -10.70
CA TRP A 241 4.38 -7.32 -11.65
C TRP A 241 5.40 -8.28 -11.03
N SER A 242 5.80 -8.05 -9.77
CA SER A 242 6.77 -8.93 -9.10
C SER A 242 6.25 -10.35 -8.93
N HIS A 243 5.00 -10.52 -8.51
CA HIS A 243 4.38 -11.84 -8.41
C HIS A 243 4.16 -12.51 -9.77
N ALA A 244 3.75 -11.72 -10.77
CA ALA A 244 3.45 -12.21 -12.11
C ALA A 244 4.70 -12.62 -12.90
N THR A 245 5.79 -11.85 -12.82
CA THR A 245 7.02 -12.08 -13.60
C THR A 245 8.15 -12.75 -12.81
N GLY A 246 8.13 -12.63 -11.47
CA GLY A 246 9.23 -13.03 -10.60
C GLY A 246 10.38 -12.02 -10.53
N GLU A 247 10.20 -10.81 -11.07
CA GLU A 247 11.19 -9.73 -11.03
C GLU A 247 10.93 -8.75 -9.88
N ASP A 248 11.96 -8.32 -9.16
CA ASP A 248 11.81 -7.54 -7.93
C ASP A 248 11.53 -6.05 -8.18
N TYR A 249 10.31 -5.73 -8.57
CA TYR A 249 9.86 -4.34 -8.69
C TYR A 249 9.40 -3.76 -7.36
N ILE A 250 8.99 -4.60 -6.41
CA ILE A 250 8.74 -4.21 -5.02
C ILE A 250 10.02 -3.58 -4.43
N GLY A 251 11.17 -4.25 -4.57
CA GLY A 251 12.47 -3.74 -4.16
C GLY A 251 12.96 -2.55 -5.00
N ARG A 252 12.46 -2.33 -6.21
CA ARG A 252 12.70 -1.08 -6.94
C ARG A 252 11.89 0.09 -6.37
N ALA A 253 10.69 -0.16 -5.83
CA ALA A 253 9.87 0.84 -5.17
C ALA A 253 10.42 1.18 -3.78
N GLN A 254 11.22 2.24 -3.75
CA GLN A 254 12.01 2.70 -2.61
C GLN A 254 11.39 3.93 -1.92
N PHE A 255 10.33 4.52 -2.46
CA PHE A 255 9.60 5.59 -1.79
C PHE A 255 8.83 5.15 -0.51
N PRO A 256 8.28 3.91 -0.38
CA PRO A 256 7.46 3.55 0.77
C PRO A 256 8.23 3.58 2.09
N LYS A 257 9.50 3.19 2.09
CA LYS A 257 10.38 3.13 3.27
C LYS A 257 10.65 4.49 3.95
N TYR A 258 10.24 5.59 3.33
CA TYR A 258 10.36 6.91 3.93
C TYR A 258 9.02 7.48 4.42
N GLN A 259 7.92 6.77 4.27
CA GLN A 259 6.57 7.30 4.50
C GLN A 259 6.23 7.42 5.98
N SER A 260 6.61 6.45 6.82
CA SER A 260 6.29 6.50 8.26
C SER A 260 6.89 7.72 8.96
N PRO A 261 8.19 8.08 8.76
CA PRO A 261 8.70 9.35 9.25
C PRO A 261 7.93 10.54 8.69
N PHE A 262 7.60 10.55 7.40
CA PHE A 262 6.83 11.63 6.79
C PHE A 262 5.48 11.86 7.51
N TYR A 263 4.70 10.81 7.78
CA TYR A 263 3.45 10.96 8.53
C TYR A 263 3.67 11.42 9.97
N TRP A 264 4.67 10.88 10.68
CA TRP A 264 4.97 11.31 12.05
C TRP A 264 5.35 12.79 12.15
N TYR A 265 6.15 13.30 11.21
CA TYR A 265 6.53 14.71 11.23
C TYR A 265 5.36 15.63 10.91
N HIS A 266 4.37 15.21 10.12
CA HIS A 266 3.21 16.06 9.83
C HIS A 266 2.05 15.85 10.78
N PHE A 267 2.14 14.86 11.67
CA PHE A 267 1.13 14.60 12.67
C PHE A 267 0.98 15.78 13.64
N VAL A 268 -0.24 16.33 13.75
CA VAL A 268 -0.53 17.43 14.66
C VAL A 268 -0.79 16.89 16.08
N PRO A 269 0.01 17.29 17.09
CA PRO A 269 -0.18 16.84 18.47
C PRO A 269 -1.52 17.30 19.08
N GLY A 270 -2.10 16.44 19.95
CA GLY A 270 -3.24 16.78 20.80
C GLY A 270 -4.61 16.86 20.11
N LEU A 271 -4.73 16.46 18.84
CA LEU A 271 -6.01 16.48 18.12
C LEU A 271 -6.68 15.10 18.05
N SER A 272 -8.00 15.12 18.24
CA SER A 272 -8.90 13.99 18.10
C SER A 272 -10.13 14.44 17.29
N PRO A 273 -10.39 13.86 16.10
CA PRO A 273 -9.62 12.78 15.49
C PRO A 273 -8.23 13.25 15.02
N LEU A 274 -7.37 12.29 14.72
CA LEU A 274 -6.03 12.57 14.18
C LEU A 274 -6.12 13.44 12.93
N CYS A 275 -5.23 14.43 12.86
CA CYS A 275 -5.01 15.20 11.64
C CYS A 275 -3.51 15.36 11.36
N VAL A 276 -3.21 15.67 10.11
CA VAL A 276 -1.88 16.10 9.67
C VAL A 276 -1.90 17.59 9.39
N GLU A 277 -0.75 18.23 9.50
CA GLU A 277 -0.58 19.59 9.04
C GLU A 277 -0.83 19.63 7.53
N LYS A 278 -1.62 20.61 7.10
CA LYS A 278 -1.91 20.79 5.68
C LYS A 278 -0.62 21.08 4.94
N ILE A 279 -0.34 20.23 3.96
CA ILE A 279 0.72 20.44 2.98
C ILE A 279 0.08 20.16 1.64
N GLY A 280 0.02 21.14 0.75
CA GLY A 280 -0.64 20.99 -0.55
C GLY A 280 -2.15 20.79 -0.44
N VAL A 281 -2.74 20.14 -1.44
CA VAL A 281 -4.18 19.94 -1.55
C VAL A 281 -4.63 18.80 -0.64
N THR A 282 -5.07 19.15 0.56
CA THR A 282 -5.81 18.26 1.45
C THR A 282 -7.31 18.47 1.28
N ARG A 283 -8.12 17.40 1.33
CA ARG A 283 -9.55 17.47 1.01
C ARG A 283 -10.33 18.39 1.95
N THR A 284 -9.98 18.39 3.24
CA THR A 284 -10.51 19.28 4.28
C THR A 284 -9.46 19.52 5.38
N ALA A 285 -9.71 20.48 6.27
CA ALA A 285 -8.82 20.79 7.39
C ALA A 285 -8.68 19.68 8.44
N ASP A 286 -9.69 18.81 8.54
CA ASP A 286 -9.78 17.70 9.50
C ASP A 286 -9.93 16.35 8.78
N ASP A 287 -9.22 16.18 7.66
CA ASP A 287 -9.30 14.95 6.86
C ASP A 287 -8.57 13.79 7.56
N THR A 288 -9.32 12.94 8.27
CA THR A 288 -8.79 11.69 8.85
C THR A 288 -8.29 10.72 7.78
N GLY A 289 -8.68 10.90 6.51
CA GLY A 289 -8.13 10.20 5.36
C GLY A 289 -6.73 10.67 4.97
N ALA A 290 -6.23 11.78 5.52
CA ALA A 290 -4.91 12.32 5.25
C ALA A 290 -3.85 11.86 6.26
N VAL A 291 -4.26 11.27 7.41
CA VAL A 291 -3.31 10.80 8.43
C VAL A 291 -2.73 9.41 8.15
N THR A 292 -3.16 8.80 7.05
CA THR A 292 -2.77 7.49 6.52
C THR A 292 -3.18 7.45 5.04
N PRO A 293 -2.61 6.61 4.17
CA PRO A 293 -3.11 6.40 2.79
C PRO A 293 -4.51 5.74 2.75
N GLY A 294 -5.37 6.00 3.73
CA GLY A 294 -6.61 5.30 3.99
C GLY A 294 -7.71 5.67 3.03
N HIS A 295 -7.72 6.88 2.47
CA HIS A 295 -8.78 7.33 1.56
C HIS A 295 -8.98 6.43 0.32
N SER A 296 -7.93 5.68 -0.06
CA SER A 296 -7.94 4.78 -1.22
C SER A 296 -7.97 3.30 -0.83
N GLY A 297 -8.13 2.97 0.46
CA GLY A 297 -7.95 1.60 0.96
C GLY A 297 -6.50 1.11 0.97
N ALA A 298 -5.53 1.98 0.68
CA ALA A 298 -4.12 1.61 0.58
C ALA A 298 -3.42 1.37 1.94
N ASN A 299 -4.11 1.57 3.08
CA ASN A 299 -3.58 1.22 4.41
C ASN A 299 -3.07 -0.22 4.49
N HIS A 300 -3.70 -1.13 3.76
CA HIS A 300 -3.27 -2.53 3.72
C HIS A 300 -1.85 -2.70 3.19
N LEU A 301 -1.47 -1.90 2.20
CA LEU A 301 -0.19 -2.00 1.49
C LEU A 301 0.99 -1.53 2.37
N LEU A 302 0.71 -0.75 3.40
CA LEU A 302 1.72 -0.31 4.37
C LEU A 302 2.39 -1.48 5.09
N PHE A 303 1.63 -2.52 5.44
CA PHE A 303 2.14 -3.66 6.20
C PHE A 303 3.17 -4.49 5.43
N LEU A 304 3.12 -4.46 4.08
CA LEU A 304 4.20 -5.02 3.26
C LEU A 304 5.51 -4.25 3.49
N THR A 305 5.43 -2.93 3.48
CA THR A 305 6.59 -2.07 3.70
C THR A 305 7.12 -2.21 5.12
N PHE A 306 6.23 -2.19 6.12
CA PHE A 306 6.67 -2.24 7.51
C PHE A 306 7.44 -3.51 7.83
N THR A 307 6.93 -4.63 7.33
CA THR A 307 7.55 -5.93 7.55
C THR A 307 8.87 -6.05 6.78
N ARG A 308 8.89 -5.62 5.51
CA ARG A 308 10.09 -5.67 4.67
C ARG A 308 11.24 -4.82 5.22
N GLU A 309 10.92 -3.65 5.77
CA GLU A 309 11.92 -2.67 6.21
C GLU A 309 12.17 -2.72 7.73
N ASN A 310 11.50 -3.62 8.45
CA ASN A 310 11.47 -3.63 9.92
C ASN A 310 11.13 -2.24 10.50
N ASP A 311 10.09 -1.61 9.94
CA ASP A 311 9.71 -0.23 10.27
C ASP A 311 8.83 -0.16 11.52
N GLY A 312 9.48 -0.16 12.69
CA GLY A 312 8.81 0.03 13.97
C GLY A 312 8.05 1.36 14.08
N LEU A 313 8.48 2.42 13.38
CA LEU A 313 7.77 3.71 13.40
C LEU A 313 6.42 3.60 12.68
N GLY A 314 6.40 2.87 11.56
CA GLY A 314 5.17 2.58 10.82
C GLY A 314 4.15 1.80 11.66
N LEU A 315 4.63 0.80 12.41
CA LEU A 315 3.79 0.03 13.34
C LEU A 315 3.21 0.91 14.45
N ALA A 316 4.06 1.71 15.12
CA ALA A 316 3.60 2.62 16.17
C ALA A 316 2.57 3.63 15.66
N TRP A 317 2.76 4.13 14.43
CA TRP A 317 1.84 5.06 13.78
C TRP A 317 0.48 4.41 13.50
N MET A 318 0.46 3.23 12.89
CA MET A 318 -0.80 2.54 12.58
C MET A 318 -1.52 2.05 13.84
N ASP A 319 -0.80 1.67 14.89
CA ASP A 319 -1.42 1.33 16.17
C ASP A 319 -2.03 2.58 16.82
N LYS A 320 -1.33 3.72 16.80
CA LYS A 320 -1.89 5.01 17.26
C LYS A 320 -3.14 5.38 16.45
N PHE A 321 -3.09 5.27 15.12
CA PHE A 321 -4.23 5.51 14.24
C PHE A 321 -5.43 4.63 14.62
N ARG A 322 -5.20 3.31 14.76
CA ARG A 322 -6.25 2.34 15.09
C ARG A 322 -6.93 2.62 16.43
N THR A 323 -6.21 3.14 17.43
CA THR A 323 -6.81 3.47 18.74
C THR A 323 -7.84 4.60 18.67
N GLN A 324 -7.72 5.48 17.67
CA GLN A 324 -8.59 6.64 17.50
C GLN A 324 -9.69 6.43 16.47
N GLU A 325 -9.57 5.40 15.64
CA GLU A 325 -10.64 5.00 14.74
C GLU A 325 -11.89 4.63 15.55
N PRO A 326 -13.07 5.04 15.08
CA PRO A 326 -14.32 4.63 15.71
C PRO A 326 -14.44 3.10 15.68
N HIS A 327 -15.14 2.51 16.65
CA HIS A 327 -15.17 1.06 16.82
C HIS A 327 -15.60 0.29 15.55
N TRP A 328 -16.46 0.88 14.71
CA TRP A 328 -16.91 0.29 13.44
C TRP A 328 -15.85 0.26 12.33
N ALA A 329 -14.72 0.94 12.50
CA ALA A 329 -13.62 1.01 11.53
C ALA A 329 -12.31 0.38 12.03
N ARG A 330 -12.27 -0.16 13.25
CA ARG A 330 -11.06 -0.77 13.84
C ARG A 330 -10.50 -1.98 13.10
N ASP A 331 -11.34 -2.63 12.31
CA ASP A 331 -10.95 -3.79 11.51
C ASP A 331 -10.42 -3.36 10.13
N ARG A 332 -10.43 -2.05 9.79
CA ARG A 332 -10.19 -1.53 8.41
C ARG A 332 -8.97 -2.14 7.76
N GLU A 333 -7.89 -2.35 8.51
CA GLU A 333 -6.57 -2.81 8.05
C GLU A 333 -6.39 -4.34 7.99
N ALA A 334 -7.37 -5.12 8.46
CA ALA A 334 -7.25 -6.56 8.68
C ALA A 334 -6.63 -7.32 7.50
N LEU A 335 -6.99 -6.99 6.25
CA LEU A 335 -6.43 -7.61 5.05
C LEU A 335 -4.90 -7.49 5.00
N GLY A 336 -4.35 -6.28 5.17
CA GLY A 336 -2.91 -6.04 5.13
C GLY A 336 -2.18 -6.71 6.31
N ARG A 337 -2.81 -6.75 7.48
CA ARG A 337 -2.27 -7.44 8.65
C ARG A 337 -2.23 -8.97 8.47
N VAL A 338 -3.27 -9.56 7.88
CA VAL A 338 -3.28 -10.99 7.54
C VAL A 338 -2.24 -11.30 6.46
N LEU A 339 -2.15 -10.47 5.42
CA LEU A 339 -1.26 -10.71 4.29
C LEU A 339 0.22 -10.53 4.66
N TRP A 340 0.59 -9.41 5.29
CA TRP A 340 1.98 -9.00 5.32
C TRP A 340 2.56 -8.78 6.70
N TRP A 341 1.78 -8.36 7.69
CA TRP A 341 2.29 -7.95 9.00
C TRP A 341 3.02 -9.06 9.76
N ASP A 342 4.28 -8.82 10.11
CA ASP A 342 5.00 -9.61 11.10
C ASP A 342 4.46 -9.34 12.52
N PRO A 343 3.80 -10.33 13.17
CA PRO A 343 3.20 -10.14 14.47
C PRO A 343 4.22 -10.01 15.61
N ASP A 344 5.51 -10.24 15.38
CA ASP A 344 6.56 -10.10 16.39
C ASP A 344 7.36 -8.80 16.27
N ALA A 345 7.17 -8.07 15.17
CA ALA A 345 7.78 -6.77 14.96
C ALA A 345 7.34 -5.77 16.04
N GLN A 346 8.32 -5.02 16.54
CA GLN A 346 8.13 -4.12 17.68
C GLN A 346 7.88 -2.69 17.21
N PRO A 347 6.85 -1.99 17.74
CA PRO A 347 6.67 -0.57 17.48
C PRO A 347 7.83 0.24 18.05
N LEU A 348 8.20 1.31 17.36
CA LEU A 348 9.21 2.28 17.80
C LEU A 348 8.53 3.59 18.20
N GLU A 349 8.83 4.06 19.41
CA GLU A 349 8.29 5.33 19.90
C GLU A 349 8.77 6.52 19.05
N PRO A 350 7.89 7.49 18.74
CA PRO A 350 8.27 8.65 17.93
C PRO A 350 9.30 9.55 18.63
N THR A 351 9.49 9.42 19.95
CA THR A 351 10.52 10.14 20.70
C THR A 351 11.95 9.83 20.24
N THR A 352 12.16 8.77 19.46
CA THR A 352 13.44 8.49 18.80
C THR A 352 13.71 9.37 17.59
N LEU A 353 12.70 10.08 17.07
CA LEU A 353 12.85 10.98 15.93
C LEU A 353 13.40 12.35 16.38
N PRO A 354 14.32 12.95 15.61
CA PRO A 354 14.73 14.33 15.81
C PRO A 354 13.55 15.30 15.89
N LEU A 355 13.70 16.39 16.64
CA LEU A 355 12.67 17.41 16.78
C LEU A 355 12.56 18.34 15.57
N THR A 356 13.48 18.24 14.61
CA THR A 356 13.48 19.05 13.39
C THR A 356 13.82 18.17 12.19
N ARG A 357 13.07 18.36 11.11
CA ARG A 357 13.24 17.60 9.87
C ARG A 357 13.13 18.53 8.68
N LEU A 358 14.25 18.72 7.98
CA LEU A 358 14.26 19.22 6.62
C LEU A 358 13.85 18.10 5.66
N PHE A 359 12.91 18.38 4.78
CA PHE A 359 12.55 17.62 3.59
C PHE A 359 13.06 18.42 2.37
N PRO A 360 14.29 18.16 1.90
CA PRO A 360 14.98 18.97 0.91
C PRO A 360 14.35 18.88 -0.48
N THR A 361 13.76 17.73 -0.85
CA THR A 361 13.14 17.58 -2.17
C THR A 361 11.87 18.42 -2.27
N SER A 362 10.95 18.30 -1.31
CA SER A 362 9.76 19.15 -1.22
C SER A 362 10.09 20.58 -0.80
N GLY A 363 11.25 20.83 -0.20
CA GLY A 363 11.71 22.14 0.23
C GLY A 363 10.92 22.67 1.42
N HIS A 364 10.71 21.84 2.45
CA HIS A 364 10.09 22.33 3.69
C HIS A 364 10.76 21.75 4.93
N VAL A 365 10.58 22.45 6.04
CA VAL A 365 11.07 22.02 7.35
C VAL A 365 9.89 21.92 8.31
N VAL A 366 9.91 20.85 9.11
CA VAL A 366 9.04 20.67 10.27
C VAL A 366 9.89 20.83 11.52
N MET A 367 9.39 21.58 12.50
CA MET A 367 10.04 21.84 13.79
C MET A 367 9.05 21.56 14.91
N ARG A 368 9.52 20.90 15.97
CA ARG A 368 8.74 20.55 17.16
C ARG A 368 9.54 20.91 18.42
N SER A 369 8.89 21.23 19.53
CA SER A 369 9.56 21.33 20.83
C SER A 369 9.82 19.97 21.47
N ASP A 370 8.93 19.01 21.21
CA ASP A 370 8.92 17.64 21.70
C ASP A 370 7.84 16.82 20.96
N TRP A 371 7.59 15.58 21.38
CA TRP A 371 6.58 14.68 20.80
C TRP A 371 5.28 14.57 21.62
N SER A 372 5.13 15.37 22.69
CA SER A 372 3.91 15.41 23.51
C SER A 372 2.76 16.16 22.81
N GLU A 373 1.57 16.08 23.39
CA GLU A 373 0.38 16.80 22.93
C GLU A 373 0.50 18.32 23.08
N ASP A 374 1.32 18.79 24.03
CA ASP A 374 1.57 20.20 24.31
C ASP A 374 2.69 20.82 23.46
N ALA A 375 3.29 20.04 22.55
CA ALA A 375 4.44 20.48 21.77
C ALA A 375 4.13 21.75 20.96
N THR A 376 5.10 22.67 20.89
CA THR A 376 5.09 23.69 19.84
C THR A 376 5.40 22.97 18.52
N PHE A 377 4.61 23.24 17.49
CA PHE A 377 4.75 22.65 16.17
C PHE A 377 4.78 23.78 15.14
N ALA A 378 5.76 23.77 14.24
CA ALA A 378 5.89 24.78 13.20
C ALA A 378 6.37 24.16 11.88
N THR A 379 5.90 24.71 10.78
CA THR A 379 6.38 24.38 9.44
C THR A 379 6.83 25.63 8.71
N PHE A 380 7.82 25.49 7.82
CA PHE A 380 8.20 26.53 6.87
C PHE A 380 8.44 25.88 5.51
N ARG A 381 7.94 26.49 4.43
CA ARG A 381 7.95 25.93 3.09
C ARG A 381 8.57 26.89 2.10
N CYS A 382 9.54 26.41 1.34
CA CYS A 382 10.17 27.09 0.23
C CYS A 382 10.81 26.05 -0.69
N GLY A 383 10.00 25.48 -1.58
CA GLY A 383 10.36 24.38 -2.43
C GLY A 383 10.28 24.69 -3.92
N ARG A 384 10.74 23.74 -4.71
CA ARG A 384 10.66 23.78 -6.18
C ARG A 384 9.30 23.27 -6.66
N PHE A 385 8.22 23.70 -6.01
CA PHE A 385 6.86 23.28 -6.33
C PHE A 385 6.50 23.67 -7.77
N GLY A 386 5.85 22.76 -8.49
CA GLY A 386 5.57 22.91 -9.93
C GLY A 386 6.74 22.57 -10.87
N GLU A 387 8.01 22.72 -10.45
CA GLU A 387 9.15 22.22 -11.23
C GLU A 387 9.39 20.72 -11.02
N ILE A 388 9.28 20.25 -9.77
CA ILE A 388 9.54 18.84 -9.42
C ILE A 388 8.27 17.99 -9.42
N ASP A 389 7.11 18.62 -9.26
CA ASP A 389 5.83 17.92 -9.15
C ASP A 389 5.21 17.64 -10.53
N GLY A 390 5.69 18.33 -11.57
CA GLY A 390 5.14 18.27 -12.92
C GLY A 390 3.73 18.89 -12.99
N THR A 391 3.04 18.67 -14.10
CA THR A 391 1.73 19.28 -14.40
C THR A 391 0.57 18.78 -13.52
N TRP A 392 0.80 17.77 -12.70
CA TRP A 392 -0.23 17.09 -11.90
C TRP A 392 0.01 17.17 -10.38
N GLY A 393 1.07 17.87 -9.97
CA GLY A 393 1.38 18.08 -8.56
C GLY A 393 0.21 18.68 -7.79
N ARG A 394 -0.04 18.19 -6.57
CA ARG A 394 -1.10 18.69 -5.68
C ARG A 394 -0.52 19.61 -4.61
N ASN A 395 0.41 20.48 -4.99
CA ASN A 395 0.96 21.50 -4.10
C ASN A 395 0.28 22.86 -4.35
N ASN A 396 0.14 23.66 -3.30
CA ASN A 396 -0.39 25.03 -3.42
C ASN A 396 0.74 25.99 -3.79
N ALA A 397 0.39 27.19 -4.25
CA ALA A 397 1.34 28.27 -4.50
C ALA A 397 1.77 28.94 -3.18
N ASP A 398 2.45 28.20 -2.31
CA ASP A 398 2.69 28.54 -0.90
C ASP A 398 4.18 28.64 -0.53
N ASN A 399 5.03 28.97 -1.50
CA ASN A 399 6.43 29.25 -1.21
C ASN A 399 6.58 30.46 -0.27
N LEU A 400 7.52 30.34 0.67
CA LEU A 400 7.77 31.26 1.79
C LEU A 400 6.64 31.30 2.84
N SER A 401 5.73 30.31 2.82
CA SER A 401 4.71 30.15 3.87
C SER A 401 5.27 29.49 5.13
N PHE A 402 4.57 29.71 6.23
CA PHE A 402 4.81 29.03 7.49
C PHE A 402 3.49 28.79 8.22
N THR A 403 3.49 27.77 9.08
CA THR A 403 2.40 27.51 10.03
C THR A 403 2.96 27.33 11.42
N ILE A 404 2.17 27.70 12.45
CA ILE A 404 2.56 27.60 13.85
C ILE A 404 1.36 27.13 14.67
N ARG A 405 1.61 26.15 15.53
CA ARG A 405 0.67 25.63 16.51
C ARG A 405 1.32 25.56 17.89
N LYS A 406 0.59 26.00 18.91
CA LYS A 406 0.91 25.80 20.33
C LYS A 406 -0.39 25.89 21.11
N ARG A 407 -0.84 24.76 21.66
CA ARG A 407 -2.16 24.66 22.33
C ARG A 407 -3.32 25.12 21.43
N GLY A 408 -3.23 24.78 20.15
CA GLY A 408 -4.14 25.22 19.11
C GLY A 408 -3.43 25.88 17.93
N PRO A 409 -4.16 26.16 16.83
CA PRO A 409 -3.63 26.87 15.68
C PRO A 409 -3.36 28.35 15.99
N LEU A 410 -2.15 28.84 15.69
CA LEU A 410 -1.76 30.25 15.83
C LEU A 410 -1.55 30.91 14.46
N ALA A 411 -0.87 30.22 13.54
CA ALA A 411 -0.76 30.58 12.13
C ALA A 411 -1.17 29.36 11.29
N ILE A 412 -2.21 29.51 10.47
CA ILE A 412 -2.86 28.41 9.73
C ILE A 412 -2.59 28.48 8.24
N ASP A 413 -2.72 27.33 7.58
CA ASP A 413 -2.97 27.21 6.14
C ASP A 413 -4.50 27.29 5.92
N SER A 414 -4.97 28.47 5.48
CA SER A 414 -6.37 28.91 5.48
C SER A 414 -7.21 28.30 4.37
#